data_AF-A0A2I0LCF1-F1
#
_entry.id   AF-A0A2I0LCF1-F1
#
_cell.length_a   1.000
_cell.length_b   1.000
_cell.length_c   1.000
_cell.angle_alpha   90.00
_cell.angle_beta   90.00
_cell.angle_gamma   90.00
#
_symmetry.space_group_name_H-M   'P 1'
#
loop_
_entity.id
_entity.type
_entity.pdbx_description
1 polymer ?
#
loop_
_entity_poly.entity_id
_entity_poly.type
_entity_poly.pdbx_seq_one_letter_code
_entity_poly.pdbx_strand_id
1 'polypeptide(L)'
;MNIIEPELLSRLLYQFNIFLKGLSAIPLNIPGTQYHCAMRATDMIRKELQLLLRRRRLELEMKVASPMEDILTYLLVNADENGKLLPEADIVNEMFGLLFAGHDTMRSAISLLIKYLGEQPRVHEKVFQG
;
A
#
# COMPACT_ATOMS: atom_id res chain seq x y z
N MET A 1 15.99 4.42 3.26
CA MET A 1 14.83 3.67 3.79
C MET A 1 14.63 4.05 5.25
N ASN A 2 13.93 5.16 5.48
CA ASN A 2 13.53 5.56 6.83
C ASN A 2 12.57 4.48 7.36
N ILE A 3 12.88 3.94 8.55
CA ILE A 3 12.07 2.90 9.18
C ILE A 3 10.66 3.46 9.33
N ILE A 4 9.69 2.88 8.61
CA ILE A 4 8.27 3.19 8.83
C ILE A 4 8.05 2.97 10.32
N GLU A 5 7.57 4.00 11.02
CA GLU A 5 7.22 3.91 12.44
C GLU A 5 6.39 2.64 12.65
N PRO A 6 6.87 1.66 13.44
CA PRO A 6 6.20 0.36 13.58
C PRO A 6 4.71 0.49 13.96
N GLU A 7 4.38 1.57 14.66
CA GLU A 7 3.03 1.97 15.04
C GLU A 7 2.16 2.35 13.83
N LEU A 8 2.68 3.12 12.87
CA LEU A 8 1.98 3.45 11.63
C LEU A 8 1.68 2.19 10.82
N LEU A 9 2.68 1.32 10.65
CA LEU A 9 2.50 0.06 9.94
C LEU A 9 1.43 -0.82 10.61
N SER A 10 1.47 -0.94 11.94
CA SER A 10 0.52 -1.74 12.70
C SER A 10 -0.91 -1.20 12.57
N ARG A 11 -1.08 0.13 12.66
CA ARG A 11 -2.39 0.79 12.47
C ARG A 11 -2.93 0.61 11.06
N LEU A 12 -2.08 0.81 10.06
CA LEU A 12 -2.45 0.63 8.65
C LEU A 12 -2.87 -0.81 8.39
N LEU A 13 -2.07 -1.79 8.82
CA LEU A 13 -2.35 -3.21 8.66
C LEU A 13 -3.65 -3.63 9.36
N TYR A 14 -3.90 -3.12 10.57
CA TYR A 14 -5.13 -3.38 11.30
C TYR A 14 -6.37 -2.90 10.51
N GLN A 15 -6.36 -1.65 10.06
CA GLN A 15 -7.48 -1.10 9.27
C GLN A 15 -7.62 -1.83 7.93
N PHE A 16 -6.50 -2.15 7.29
CA PHE A 16 -6.49 -2.84 6.01
C PHE A 16 -7.13 -4.24 6.09
N ASN A 17 -6.87 -4.98 7.18
CA ASN A 17 -7.53 -6.26 7.42
C ASN A 17 -9.05 -6.13 7.62
N ILE A 18 -9.53 -5.03 8.21
CA ILE A 18 -10.97 -4.75 8.32
C ILE A 18 -11.55 -4.45 6.93
N PHE A 19 -10.84 -3.65 6.13
CA PHE A 19 -11.22 -3.35 4.75
C PHE A 19 -11.37 -4.63 3.92
N LEU A 20 -10.36 -5.50 3.92
CA LEU A 20 -10.38 -6.75 3.15
C LEU A 20 -11.56 -7.65 3.50
N LYS A 21 -11.92 -7.73 4.80
CA LYS A 21 -13.08 -8.52 5.25
C LYS A 21 -14.41 -8.02 4.71
N GLY A 22 -14.51 -6.74 4.34
CA GLY A 22 -15.73 -6.18 3.74
C GLY A 22 -15.82 -6.34 2.23
N LEU A 23 -14.75 -6.76 1.54
CA LEU A 23 -14.75 -6.90 0.08
C LEU A 23 -15.71 -7.99 -0.43
N SER A 24 -15.90 -9.05 0.35
CA SER A 24 -16.83 -10.14 0.04
C SER A 24 -18.21 -9.95 0.68
N ALA A 25 -18.45 -8.83 1.36
CA ALA A 25 -19.72 -8.54 2.01
C ALA A 25 -20.77 -7.97 1.05
N ILE A 26 -22.04 -8.10 1.41
CA ILE A 26 -23.13 -7.40 0.72
C ILE A 26 -22.91 -5.88 0.88
N PRO A 27 -22.99 -5.08 -0.21
CA PRO A 27 -22.65 -3.65 -0.21
C PRO A 27 -23.74 -2.78 0.44
N LEU A 28 -24.06 -3.06 1.71
CA LEU A 28 -25.03 -2.34 2.52
C LEU A 28 -24.31 -1.56 3.63
N ASN A 29 -24.29 -0.23 3.50
CA ASN A 29 -23.64 0.68 4.46
C ASN A 29 -24.54 0.99 5.66
N ILE A 30 -24.79 -0.02 6.49
CA ILE A 30 -25.64 0.08 7.69
C ILE A 30 -24.78 -0.27 8.92
N PRO A 31 -24.89 0.46 10.04
CA PRO A 31 -24.16 0.12 11.26
C PRO A 31 -24.32 -1.36 11.65
N GLY A 32 -23.19 -2.03 11.89
CA GLY A 32 -23.13 -3.45 12.21
C GLY A 32 -22.80 -4.39 11.04
N THR A 33 -22.88 -3.92 9.78
CA THR A 33 -22.46 -4.74 8.63
C THR A 33 -20.95 -4.73 8.43
N GLN A 34 -20.40 -5.79 7.82
CA GLN A 34 -18.99 -5.85 7.44
C GLN A 34 -18.63 -4.77 6.40
N TYR A 35 -19.54 -4.47 5.47
CA TYR A 35 -19.35 -3.40 4.48
C TYR A 35 -19.25 -2.02 5.16
N HIS A 36 -20.10 -1.72 6.14
CA HIS A 36 -20.02 -0.48 6.91
C HIS A 36 -18.67 -0.35 7.65
N CYS A 37 -18.21 -1.44 8.29
CA CYS A 37 -16.90 -1.47 8.94
C CYS A 37 -15.75 -1.24 7.95
N ALA A 38 -15.81 -1.84 6.76
CA ALA A 38 -14.80 -1.66 5.72
C ALA A 38 -14.78 -0.24 5.14
N MET A 39 -15.93 0.41 4.99
CA MET A 39 -16.01 1.82 4.59
C MET A 39 -15.32 2.72 5.61
N ARG A 40 -15.62 2.53 6.91
CA ARG A 40 -14.96 3.27 7.99
C ARG A 40 -13.45 3.01 8.06
N ALA A 41 -13.03 1.76 7.85
CA ALA A 41 -11.62 1.41 7.80
C ALA A 41 -10.92 2.10 6.62
N THR A 42 -11.57 2.18 5.47
CA THR A 42 -11.06 2.91 4.30
C THR A 42 -10.84 4.38 4.62
N ASP A 43 -11.78 5.02 5.32
CA ASP A 43 -11.61 6.43 5.74
C ASP A 43 -10.43 6.61 6.69
N MET A 44 -10.20 5.64 7.59
CA MET A 44 -9.03 5.67 8.48
C MET A 44 -7.72 5.48 7.70
N ILE A 45 -7.67 4.52 6.76
CA ILE A 45 -6.51 4.29 5.90
C ILE A 45 -6.16 5.56 5.11
N ARG A 46 -7.16 6.21 4.49
CA ARG A 46 -6.93 7.47 3.77
C ARG A 46 -6.35 8.55 4.67
N LYS A 47 -6.81 8.67 5.92
CA LYS A 47 -6.23 9.62 6.89
C LYS A 47 -4.78 9.32 7.19
N GLU A 48 -4.41 8.05 7.40
CA GLU A 48 -3.02 7.67 7.63
C GLU A 48 -2.12 8.00 6.43
N LEU A 49 -2.58 7.68 5.22
CA LEU A 49 -1.86 7.96 3.99
C LEU A 49 -1.71 9.47 3.75
N GLN A 50 -2.73 10.27 4.08
CA GLN A 50 -2.64 11.74 4.04
C GLN A 50 -1.59 12.28 5.02
N LEU A 51 -1.51 11.75 6.24
CA LEU A 51 -0.48 12.14 7.21
C LEU A 51 0.92 11.80 6.70
N LEU A 52 1.08 10.60 6.13
CA LEU A 52 2.34 10.17 5.53
C LEU A 52 2.73 11.06 4.35
N LEU A 53 1.78 11.40 3.47
CA LEU A 53 2.00 12.29 2.33
C LEU A 53 2.49 13.67 2.78
N ARG A 54 1.84 14.27 3.79
CA ARG A 54 2.25 15.55 4.37
C ARG A 54 3.67 15.50 4.93
N ARG A 55 4.02 14.42 5.63
CA ARG A 55 5.38 14.21 6.14
C ARG A 55 6.39 14.15 5.00
N ARG A 56 6.13 13.36 3.94
CA ARG A 56 7.04 13.26 2.78
C ARG A 56 7.22 14.58 2.07
N ARG A 57 6.16 15.40 1.96
CA ARG A 57 6.24 16.75 1.42
C ARG A 57 7.17 17.64 2.22
N LEU A 58 7.04 17.65 3.56
CA LEU A 58 7.95 18.40 4.43
C LEU A 58 9.40 17.91 4.31
N GLU A 59 9.61 16.59 4.22
CA GLU A 59 10.96 16.01 4.03
C GLU A 59 11.60 16.45 2.70
N LEU A 60 10.81 16.61 1.63
CA LEU A 60 11.27 17.17 0.35
C LEU A 60 11.59 18.66 0.46
N GLU A 61 10.73 19.46 1.10
CA GLU A 61 10.93 20.90 1.32
C GLU A 61 12.20 21.16 2.17
N MET A 62 12.44 20.31 3.17
CA MET A 62 13.64 20.36 4.02
C MET A 62 14.89 19.75 3.36
N LYS A 63 14.78 19.22 2.13
CA LYS A 63 15.86 18.51 1.40
C LYS A 63 16.43 17.32 2.17
N VAL A 64 15.63 16.69 3.02
CA VAL A 64 15.97 15.46 3.76
C VAL A 64 15.66 14.23 2.92
N ALA A 65 14.61 14.29 2.09
CA ALA A 65 14.25 13.24 1.14
C ALA A 65 14.61 13.64 -0.30
N SER A 66 14.81 12.63 -1.17
CA SER A 66 15.03 12.84 -2.61
C SER A 66 13.71 12.72 -3.41
N PRO A 67 13.52 13.53 -4.48
CA PRO A 67 12.39 13.41 -5.42
C PRO A 67 12.16 12.01 -6.00
N MET A 68 13.18 11.16 -6.05
CA MET A 68 13.13 9.79 -6.58
C MET A 68 13.38 8.71 -5.52
N GLU A 69 13.23 9.05 -4.25
CA GLU A 69 13.46 8.12 -3.14
C GLU A 69 12.42 6.99 -3.08
N ASP A 70 11.14 7.31 -3.29
CA ASP A 70 10.07 6.33 -3.37
C ASP A 70 8.86 6.85 -4.18
N ILE A 71 7.83 6.02 -4.31
CA ILE A 71 6.64 6.35 -5.10
C ILE A 71 5.92 7.59 -4.54
N LEU A 72 5.92 7.81 -3.22
CA LEU A 72 5.28 8.99 -2.64
C LEU A 72 6.04 10.27 -3.01
N THR A 73 7.36 10.28 -2.86
CA THR A 73 8.15 11.45 -3.24
C THR A 73 8.11 11.70 -4.74
N TYR A 74 8.10 10.63 -5.54
CA TYR A 74 7.92 10.71 -7.00
C TYR A 74 6.58 11.35 -7.38
N LEU A 75 5.46 10.86 -6.84
CA LEU A 75 4.13 11.38 -7.19
C LEU A 75 3.90 12.83 -6.71
N LEU A 76 4.62 13.28 -5.66
CA LEU A 76 4.54 14.65 -5.16
C LEU A 76 5.19 15.69 -6.09
N VAL A 77 6.20 15.28 -6.86
CA VAL A 77 7.05 16.20 -7.64
C VAL A 77 6.97 15.97 -9.15
N ASN A 78 6.49 14.81 -9.57
CA ASN A 78 6.39 14.45 -10.98
C ASN A 78 5.08 14.96 -11.57
N ALA A 79 5.20 15.91 -12.48
CA ALA A 79 4.07 16.41 -13.26
C ALA A 79 3.76 15.50 -14.45
N ASP A 80 2.51 15.56 -14.93
CA ASP A 80 2.09 14.93 -16.18
C ASP A 80 2.69 15.66 -17.41
N GLU A 81 2.35 15.18 -18.60
CA GLU A 81 2.76 15.76 -19.88
C GLU A 81 2.35 17.23 -20.08
N ASN A 82 1.35 17.70 -19.33
CA ASN A 82 0.86 19.07 -19.36
C ASN A 82 1.48 19.95 -18.26
N GLY A 83 2.44 19.40 -17.48
CA GLY A 83 3.06 20.10 -16.35
C GLY A 83 2.17 20.18 -15.11
N LYS A 84 1.09 19.40 -15.03
CA LYS A 84 0.19 19.37 -13.88
C LYS A 84 0.62 18.31 -12.87
N LEU A 85 0.76 18.70 -11.61
CA LEU A 85 1.01 17.78 -10.49
C LEU A 85 -0.26 17.01 -10.13
N LEU A 86 -0.09 15.78 -9.65
CA LEU A 86 -1.19 14.94 -9.19
C LEU A 86 -1.80 15.54 -7.91
N PRO A 87 -3.14 15.70 -7.82
CA PRO A 87 -3.77 16.16 -6.59
C PRO A 87 -3.48 15.23 -5.41
N GLU A 88 -3.28 15.77 -4.22
CA GLU A 88 -2.93 14.97 -3.03
C GLU A 88 -3.95 13.86 -2.73
N ALA A 89 -5.24 14.12 -2.96
CA ALA A 89 -6.29 13.13 -2.80
C ALA A 89 -6.13 11.94 -3.75
N ASP A 90 -5.68 12.20 -4.98
CA ASP A 90 -5.45 11.18 -6.00
C ASP A 90 -4.17 10.39 -5.68
N ILE A 91 -3.10 11.05 -5.19
CA ILE A 91 -1.90 10.36 -4.69
C ILE A 91 -2.28 9.36 -3.58
N VAL A 92 -3.12 9.77 -2.65
CA VAL A 92 -3.60 8.91 -1.55
C VAL A 92 -4.41 7.72 -2.09
N ASN A 93 -5.25 7.95 -3.11
CA ASN A 93 -6.01 6.87 -3.74
C ASN A 93 -5.10 5.90 -4.49
N GLU A 94 -4.08 6.38 -5.20
CA GLU A 94 -3.08 5.53 -5.87
C GLU A 94 -2.31 4.68 -4.86
N MET A 95 -1.88 5.28 -3.74
CA MET A 95 -1.23 4.54 -2.65
C MET A 95 -2.13 3.45 -2.09
N PHE A 96 -3.41 3.76 -1.86
CA PHE A 96 -4.36 2.76 -1.39
C PHE A 96 -4.60 1.64 -2.41
N GLY A 97 -4.69 1.99 -3.69
CA GLY A 97 -4.80 1.04 -4.79
C GLY A 97 -3.60 0.10 -4.90
N LEU A 98 -2.37 0.62 -4.78
CA LEU A 98 -1.15 -0.18 -4.79
C LEU A 98 -1.08 -1.12 -3.58
N LEU A 99 -1.48 -0.67 -2.38
CA LEU A 99 -1.58 -1.53 -1.20
C LEU A 99 -2.57 -2.68 -1.42
N PHE A 100 -3.74 -2.37 -2.00
CA PHE A 100 -4.74 -3.38 -2.37
C PHE A 100 -4.22 -4.39 -3.39
N ALA A 101 -3.66 -3.92 -4.50
CA ALA A 101 -3.13 -4.76 -5.56
C ALA A 101 -2.03 -5.70 -5.03
N GLY A 102 -1.13 -5.18 -4.20
CA GLY A 102 0.03 -5.91 -3.70
C GLY A 102 -0.27 -6.90 -2.57
N HIS A 103 -1.33 -6.73 -1.80
CA HIS A 103 -1.53 -7.52 -0.57
C HIS A 103 -1.81 -9.01 -0.86
N ASP A 104 -2.90 -9.30 -1.58
CA ASP A 104 -3.33 -10.69 -1.77
C ASP A 104 -2.55 -11.38 -2.89
N THR A 105 -2.27 -10.68 -3.99
CA THR A 105 -1.60 -11.25 -5.16
C THR A 105 -0.15 -11.65 -4.86
N MET A 106 0.62 -10.76 -4.21
CA MET A 106 2.01 -11.03 -3.85
C MET A 106 2.11 -12.14 -2.81
N ARG A 107 1.20 -12.15 -1.82
CA ARG A 107 1.15 -13.21 -0.81
C ARG A 107 0.92 -14.58 -1.45
N SER A 108 -0.04 -14.68 -2.37
CA SER A 108 -0.30 -15.93 -3.10
C SER A 108 0.88 -16.32 -3.98
N ALA A 109 1.48 -15.37 -4.71
CA ALA A 109 2.64 -15.62 -5.55
C ALA A 109 3.85 -16.15 -4.76
N ILE A 110 4.20 -15.52 -3.64
CA ILE A 110 5.28 -15.97 -2.75
C ILE A 110 4.96 -17.36 -2.18
N SER A 111 3.72 -17.59 -1.75
CA SER A 111 3.30 -18.88 -1.20
C SER A 111 3.41 -20.00 -2.24
N LEU A 112 3.02 -19.72 -3.50
CA LEU A 112 3.16 -20.65 -4.62
C LEU A 112 4.63 -20.87 -5.01
N LEU A 113 5.44 -19.81 -5.00
CA LEU A 113 6.87 -19.90 -5.25
C LEU A 113 7.52 -20.87 -4.26
N ILE A 114 7.29 -20.68 -2.95
CA ILE A 114 7.82 -21.54 -1.89
C ILE A 114 7.34 -22.99 -2.09
N LYS A 115 6.04 -23.20 -2.36
CA LYS A 115 5.48 -24.53 -2.61
C LYS A 115 6.18 -25.22 -3.79
N TYR A 116 6.29 -24.55 -4.93
CA TYR A 116 6.87 -25.15 -6.13
C TYR A 116 8.37 -25.38 -6.04
N LEU A 117 9.12 -24.51 -5.34
CA LEU A 117 10.53 -24.75 -5.04
C LEU A 117 10.72 -25.98 -4.15
N GLY A 118 9.84 -26.20 -3.17
CA GLY A 118 9.87 -27.40 -2.31
C GLY A 118 9.50 -28.69 -3.04
N GLU A 119 8.58 -28.62 -4.01
CA GLU A 119 8.11 -29.78 -4.78
C GLU A 119 9.02 -30.14 -5.96
N GLN A 120 9.89 -29.24 -6.42
CA GLN A 120 10.75 -29.45 -7.60
C GLN A 120 12.24 -29.21 -7.32
N PRO A 121 12.96 -30.22 -6.79
CA PRO A 121 14.38 -30.12 -6.44
C PRO A 121 15.28 -29.64 -7.58
N ARG A 122 14.98 -30.05 -8.82
CA ARG A 122 15.73 -29.62 -10.02
C ARG A 122 15.62 -28.13 -10.31
N VAL A 123 14.46 -27.52 -10.03
CA VAL A 123 14.25 -26.07 -10.20
C VAL A 123 14.90 -25.34 -9.05
N HIS A 124 14.73 -25.84 -7.82
CA HIS A 124 15.40 -25.33 -6.63
C HIS A 124 16.92 -25.24 -6.83
N GLU A 125 17.60 -26.33 -7.20
CA GLU A 125 19.05 -26.32 -7.43
C GLU A 125 19.50 -25.24 -8.42
N LYS A 126 18.75 -25.03 -9.51
CA LYS A 126 19.06 -23.99 -10.50
C LYS A 126 18.87 -22.57 -9.97
N VAL A 127 17.85 -22.33 -9.15
CA VAL A 127 17.59 -21.01 -8.55
C VAL A 127 18.66 -20.63 -7.53
N PHE A 128 19.21 -21.62 -6.80
CA PHE A 128 20.21 -21.41 -5.75
C PHE A 128 21.67 -21.40 -6.24
N GLN A 129 21.93 -21.65 -7.53
CA GLN A 129 23.27 -21.62 -8.13
C GLN A 129 23.66 -20.25 -8.74
N GLY A 130 22.79 -19.24 -8.61
CA GLY A 130 23.00 -17.88 -9.13
C GLY A 130 23.63 -16.91 -8.13
#